data_AF-A0A167JIV6-F1
#
_entry.id   AF-A0A167JIV6-F1
#
_cell.length_a   1.000
_cell.length_b   1.000
_cell.length_c   1.000
_cell.angle_alpha   90.00
_cell.angle_beta   90.00
_cell.angle_gamma   90.00
#
_symmetry.space_group_name_H-M   'P 1'
#
loop_
_entity.id
_entity.type
_entity.pdbx_description
1 polymer ?
#
loop_
_entity_poly.entity_id
_entity_poly.type
_entity_poly.pdbx_seq_one_letter_code
_entity_poly.pdbx_strand_id
1 'polypeptide(L)'
;MSTPLLTHNHTQFLNGYHGSMDSIDHSFRDASPPLPLPMPMPMLGQIPHHQQTFFPPMVPIGTPIFSDHNMQDYCDYLYHVGFLQGQFSDIHLVFPTLQKSYALHSLVLSRSPAFFRRLSQPHGKSLEIDLDLSSEAIYTVLSHLYRPLSYGDVCFIVNENPRVALELLEATEELEMESLSDMLIHSINQHLNQISIYHWIRLLRSFTTSRKRWTETLQHHLVQYLTHRLVNQLEAFPIGAKMTGGICIGQNEAFGYMPAKTPPLRGMVELARAYSMLPESYMKLCLEHEDLPVQDMIQRFHFAKQVLMFREQCGKQNITAVMRFDQNPCVLIVKKVGRKAGRWDLSQYDKV
;
A
#
# COMPACT_ATOMS: atom_id res chain seq x y z
N MET A 1 -23.41 -3.91 58.12
CA MET A 1 -22.80 -5.25 58.27
C MET A 1 -22.55 -5.78 56.87
N SER A 2 -21.40 -6.26 56.44
CA SER A 2 -19.99 -6.01 56.70
C SER A 2 -19.31 -6.68 55.50
N THR A 3 -18.34 -6.00 54.91
CA THR A 3 -17.41 -6.56 53.92
C THR A 3 -16.65 -7.76 54.49
N PRO A 4 -15.99 -8.54 53.62
CA PRO A 4 -14.55 -8.67 53.84
C PRO A 4 -13.71 -8.45 52.58
N LEU A 5 -12.67 -7.63 52.80
CA LEU A 5 -11.38 -7.60 52.12
C LEU A 5 -10.53 -8.80 52.56
N LEU A 6 -9.59 -9.25 51.71
CA LEU A 6 -8.24 -9.77 52.05
C LEU A 6 -7.44 -9.92 50.73
N THR A 7 -6.50 -9.01 50.45
CA THR A 7 -5.02 -9.08 50.64
C THR A 7 -4.31 -10.07 49.71
N HIS A 8 -3.53 -9.58 48.74
CA HIS A 8 -2.08 -9.34 48.79
C HIS A 8 -1.22 -10.62 48.86
N ASN A 9 -0.39 -10.84 47.83
CA ASN A 9 0.94 -11.37 48.05
C ASN A 9 1.96 -10.87 47.02
N HIS A 10 3.06 -10.41 47.61
CA HIS A 10 4.32 -9.95 47.08
C HIS A 10 5.12 -11.09 46.45
N THR A 11 5.88 -10.81 45.38
CA THR A 11 7.20 -11.47 45.21
C THR A 11 8.15 -10.51 44.49
N GLN A 12 9.02 -9.89 45.28
CA GLN A 12 10.32 -9.38 44.83
C GLN A 12 11.34 -10.50 45.01
N PHE A 13 12.23 -10.70 44.04
CA PHE A 13 13.61 -11.10 44.32
C PHE A 13 14.56 -10.48 43.30
N LEU A 14 15.61 -9.90 43.86
CA LEU A 14 16.70 -9.14 43.27
C LEU A 14 17.94 -10.04 43.05
N ASN A 15 18.83 -9.52 42.20
CA ASN A 15 20.29 -9.67 42.16
C ASN A 15 20.96 -10.72 41.26
N GLY A 16 21.91 -10.21 40.47
CA GLY A 16 22.98 -10.96 39.81
C GLY A 16 23.77 -10.14 38.79
N TYR A 17 24.60 -9.19 39.28
CA TYR A 17 25.53 -8.34 38.52
C TYR A 17 26.71 -9.09 37.87
N HIS A 18 27.31 -8.42 36.87
CA HIS A 18 28.71 -8.42 36.37
C HIS A 18 29.06 -9.11 35.05
N GLY A 19 29.62 -8.32 34.12
CA GLY A 19 30.37 -8.79 32.96
C GLY A 19 30.76 -7.70 31.95
N SER A 20 31.85 -6.99 32.24
CA SER A 20 32.80 -6.30 31.34
C SER A 20 32.29 -5.35 30.24
N MET A 21 32.50 -4.04 30.46
CA MET A 21 32.66 -3.03 29.41
C MET A 21 34.14 -2.98 29.04
N ASP A 22 34.48 -3.32 27.80
CA ASP A 22 35.76 -2.95 27.20
C ASP A 22 35.57 -1.69 26.37
N SER A 23 36.34 -0.68 26.76
CA SER A 23 36.48 0.63 26.12
C SER A 23 37.23 0.48 24.80
N ILE A 24 36.65 0.96 23.70
CA ILE A 24 37.41 1.29 22.49
C ILE A 24 37.27 2.80 22.25
N ASP A 25 38.36 3.48 22.55
CA ASP A 25 38.65 4.87 22.21
C ASP A 25 38.83 5.01 20.70
N HIS A 26 37.93 5.71 20.03
CA HIS A 26 38.16 6.24 18.68
C HIS A 26 37.86 7.73 18.65
N SER A 27 38.93 8.49 18.87
CA SER A 27 39.05 9.91 18.60
C SER A 27 39.03 10.16 17.09
N PHE A 28 37.84 10.48 16.56
CA PHE A 28 37.73 11.08 15.23
C PHE A 28 37.80 12.61 15.35
N ARG A 29 38.87 13.15 14.78
CA ARG A 29 39.16 14.56 14.64
C ARG A 29 38.14 15.24 13.73
N ASP A 30 37.70 16.43 14.16
CA ASP A 30 37.09 17.47 13.34
C ASP A 30 37.94 17.76 12.10
N ALA A 31 37.34 17.64 10.92
CA ALA A 31 37.82 18.24 9.69
C ALA A 31 36.62 18.86 8.97
N SER A 32 36.44 20.16 9.17
CA SER A 32 35.51 20.99 8.41
C SER A 32 35.94 21.07 6.94
N PRO A 33 35.03 20.86 5.97
CA PRO A 33 35.36 21.02 4.56
C PRO A 33 35.51 22.51 4.18
N PRO A 34 36.44 22.85 3.27
CA PRO A 34 36.68 24.23 2.83
C PRO A 34 35.53 24.76 1.96
N LEU A 35 35.22 26.05 2.16
CA LEU A 35 34.22 26.81 1.42
C LEU A 35 34.60 26.94 -0.07
N PRO A 36 33.63 26.84 -1.00
CA PRO A 36 33.87 27.08 -2.43
C PRO A 36 34.06 28.57 -2.74
N LEU A 37 35.03 28.86 -3.61
CA LEU A 37 35.33 30.19 -4.14
C LEU A 37 34.21 30.72 -5.05
N PRO A 38 33.97 32.04 -5.09
CA PRO A 38 32.98 32.64 -5.99
C PRO A 38 33.45 32.65 -7.44
N MET A 39 32.57 32.23 -8.35
CA MET A 39 32.77 32.28 -9.80
C MET A 39 32.64 33.73 -10.33
N PRO A 40 33.41 34.13 -11.36
CA PRO A 40 33.30 35.44 -11.98
C PRO A 40 32.04 35.58 -12.84
N MET A 41 31.37 36.72 -12.71
CA MET A 41 30.22 37.15 -13.52
C MET A 41 30.59 37.36 -15.00
N PRO A 42 29.75 36.92 -15.97
CA PRO A 42 29.93 37.27 -17.36
C PRO A 42 29.54 38.73 -17.62
N MET A 43 30.42 39.43 -18.35
CA MET A 43 30.22 40.79 -18.84
C MET A 43 29.03 40.86 -19.82
N LEU A 44 28.17 41.87 -19.65
CA LEU A 44 27.13 42.23 -20.60
C LEU A 44 27.78 42.67 -21.93
N GLY A 45 27.63 41.85 -22.97
CA GLY A 45 27.92 42.24 -24.35
C GLY A 45 26.82 43.13 -24.91
N GLN A 46 27.20 44.33 -25.35
CA GLN A 46 26.37 45.25 -26.12
C GLN A 46 25.91 44.59 -27.44
N ILE A 47 24.60 44.65 -27.72
CA ILE A 47 24.03 44.32 -29.04
C ILE A 47 23.70 45.63 -29.77
N PRO A 48 24.02 45.78 -31.07
CA PRO A 48 23.84 47.04 -31.78
C PRO A 48 22.38 47.30 -32.18
N HIS A 49 22.02 48.58 -32.17
CA HIS A 49 20.79 49.11 -32.75
C HIS A 49 20.68 48.75 -34.24
N HIS A 50 19.61 48.04 -34.61
CA HIS A 50 19.08 48.05 -35.97
C HIS A 50 17.74 48.77 -35.98
N GLN A 51 17.73 49.91 -36.69
CA GLN A 51 16.53 50.67 -37.02
C GLN A 51 15.70 49.84 -38.02
N GLN A 52 14.45 49.54 -37.67
CA GLN A 52 13.46 49.11 -38.65
C GLN A 52 12.21 49.99 -38.56
N THR A 53 12.05 50.74 -39.65
CA THR A 53 10.85 51.28 -40.30
C THR A 53 9.49 51.12 -39.60
N PHE A 54 8.88 52.28 -39.39
CA PHE A 54 7.47 52.55 -39.07
C PHE A 54 6.50 51.87 -40.04
N PHE A 55 5.85 50.79 -39.61
CA PHE A 55 4.44 50.52 -39.92
C PHE A 55 3.85 49.70 -38.75
N PRO A 56 2.74 50.13 -38.11
CA PRO A 56 2.06 49.30 -37.13
C PRO A 56 1.37 48.14 -37.87
N PRO A 57 1.70 46.86 -37.58
CA PRO A 57 0.93 45.75 -38.11
C PRO A 57 -0.45 45.78 -37.46
N MET A 58 -1.50 45.69 -38.27
CA MET A 58 -2.84 45.42 -37.77
C MET A 58 -2.80 44.10 -36.98
N VAL A 59 -2.97 44.20 -35.66
CA VAL A 59 -3.07 43.04 -34.78
C VAL A 59 -4.32 42.26 -35.21
N PRO A 60 -4.19 41.00 -35.67
CA PRO A 60 -5.35 40.15 -35.84
C PRO A 60 -6.00 40.04 -34.47
N ILE A 61 -7.31 40.28 -34.38
CA ILE A 61 -8.11 39.95 -33.20
C ILE A 61 -8.12 38.42 -33.10
N GLY A 62 -7.02 37.85 -32.62
CA GLY A 62 -6.93 36.49 -32.17
C GLY A 62 -7.64 36.43 -30.85
N THR A 63 -8.70 35.61 -30.78
CA THR A 63 -9.19 35.08 -29.51
C THR A 63 -7.98 34.69 -28.65
N PRO A 64 -7.87 35.13 -27.39
CA PRO A 64 -6.73 34.80 -26.56
C PRO A 64 -6.67 33.28 -26.46
N ILE A 65 -5.68 32.70 -27.14
CA ILE A 65 -5.26 31.34 -26.89
C ILE A 65 -4.65 31.42 -25.51
N PHE A 66 -5.45 31.14 -24.48
CA PHE A 66 -4.96 30.92 -23.13
C PHE A 66 -3.98 29.74 -23.23
N SER A 67 -2.69 30.07 -23.31
CA SER A 67 -1.63 29.08 -23.30
C SER A 67 -1.62 28.40 -21.93
N ASP A 68 -1.72 27.08 -21.89
CA ASP A 68 -1.70 26.25 -20.67
C ASP A 68 -0.48 26.54 -19.77
N HIS A 69 0.61 27.09 -20.32
CA HIS A 69 1.77 27.53 -19.54
C HIS A 69 1.42 28.54 -18.44
N ASN A 70 0.37 29.35 -18.62
CA ASN A 70 -0.01 30.35 -17.64
C ASN A 70 -0.71 29.73 -16.41
N MET A 71 -1.39 28.58 -16.55
CA MET A 71 -2.13 27.98 -15.43
C MET A 71 -1.22 27.43 -14.34
N GLN A 72 -0.09 26.82 -14.72
CA GLN A 72 0.86 26.28 -13.75
C GLN A 72 1.49 27.42 -12.93
N ASP A 73 1.87 28.52 -13.57
CA ASP A 73 2.42 29.71 -12.90
C ASP A 73 1.42 30.31 -11.91
N TYR A 74 0.12 30.33 -12.24
CA TYR A 74 -0.92 30.75 -11.28
C TYR A 74 -1.07 29.79 -10.10
N CYS A 75 -1.05 28.48 -10.33
CA CYS A 75 -1.08 27.49 -9.26
C CYS A 75 0.14 27.60 -8.34
N ASP A 76 1.33 27.80 -8.92
CA ASP A 76 2.56 28.00 -8.16
C ASP A 76 2.51 29.32 -7.37
N TYR A 77 2.03 30.41 -7.95
CA TYR A 77 1.82 31.66 -7.21
C TYR A 77 0.82 31.49 -6.05
N LEU A 78 -0.33 30.88 -6.30
CA LEU A 78 -1.36 30.63 -5.28
C LEU A 78 -0.84 29.72 -4.16
N TYR A 79 -0.02 28.73 -4.50
CA TYR A 79 0.63 27.88 -3.51
C TYR A 79 1.61 28.67 -2.64
N HIS A 80 2.52 29.45 -3.24
CA HIS A 80 3.55 30.16 -2.47
C HIS A 80 2.98 31.33 -1.66
N VAL A 81 2.10 32.15 -2.25
CA VAL A 81 1.56 33.34 -1.59
C VAL A 81 0.33 33.01 -0.76
N GLY A 82 -0.57 32.18 -1.30
CA GLY A 82 -1.80 31.81 -0.61
C GLY A 82 -1.58 30.76 0.48
N PHE A 83 -1.02 29.60 0.12
CA PHE A 83 -0.91 28.48 1.06
C PHE A 83 0.26 28.62 2.04
N LEU A 84 1.48 28.89 1.56
CA LEU A 84 2.65 28.94 2.45
C LEU A 84 2.68 30.18 3.36
N GLN A 85 2.25 31.33 2.83
CA GLN A 85 2.27 32.59 3.57
C GLN A 85 0.93 32.94 4.23
N GLY A 86 -0.16 32.25 3.87
CA GLY A 86 -1.50 32.52 4.39
C GLY A 86 -2.08 33.87 3.94
N GLN A 87 -1.54 34.51 2.89
CA GLN A 87 -2.07 35.78 2.43
C GLN A 87 -3.44 35.59 1.80
N PHE A 88 -4.35 36.54 2.02
CA PHE A 88 -5.72 36.56 1.51
C PHE A 88 -6.62 35.42 2.04
N SER A 89 -6.20 34.72 3.10
CA SER A 89 -7.02 33.70 3.74
C SER A 89 -8.30 34.28 4.31
N ASP A 90 -9.43 33.65 4.01
CA ASP A 90 -10.75 33.98 4.50
C ASP A 90 -11.27 32.98 5.54
N ILE A 91 -10.57 31.85 5.71
CA ILE A 91 -10.94 30.78 6.64
C ILE A 91 -9.73 30.17 7.34
N HIS A 92 -9.92 29.75 8.59
CA HIS A 92 -8.98 28.93 9.35
C HIS A 92 -9.46 27.49 9.43
N LEU A 93 -8.63 26.56 8.96
CA LEU A 93 -8.88 25.14 9.12
C LEU A 93 -8.13 24.61 10.35
N VAL A 94 -8.86 24.10 11.33
CA VAL A 94 -8.30 23.66 12.62
C VAL A 94 -8.37 22.14 12.70
N PHE A 95 -7.24 21.51 13.04
CA PHE A 95 -7.11 20.07 13.28
C PHE A 95 -6.82 19.84 14.77
N PRO A 96 -7.86 19.56 15.59
CA PRO A 96 -7.72 19.46 17.03
C PRO A 96 -6.74 18.36 17.47
N THR A 97 -6.76 17.22 16.78
CA THR A 97 -5.88 16.06 17.05
C THR A 97 -4.39 16.41 16.95
N LEU A 98 -4.02 17.31 16.04
CA LEU A 98 -2.64 17.75 15.83
C LEU A 98 -2.31 19.08 16.51
N GLN A 99 -3.29 19.75 17.11
CA GLN A 99 -3.18 21.12 17.61
C GLN A 99 -2.61 22.09 16.56
N LYS A 100 -3.01 21.91 15.30
CA LYS A 100 -2.56 22.73 14.17
C LYS A 100 -3.72 23.48 13.55
N SER A 101 -3.44 24.68 13.05
CA SER A 101 -4.38 25.46 12.26
C SER A 101 -3.69 25.99 11.01
N TYR A 102 -4.45 26.10 9.93
CA TYR A 102 -3.98 26.59 8.64
C TYR A 102 -4.88 27.73 8.19
N ALA A 103 -4.29 28.87 7.85
CA ALA A 103 -4.99 29.98 7.21
C ALA A 103 -5.11 29.67 5.71
N LEU A 104 -6.33 29.47 5.21
CA LEU A 104 -6.61 28.93 3.87
C LEU A 104 -7.68 29.75 3.15
N HIS A 105 -7.97 29.34 1.91
CA HIS A 105 -8.94 29.98 1.04
C HIS A 105 -10.14 29.07 0.84
N SER A 106 -11.34 29.53 1.19
CA SER A 106 -12.58 28.75 1.01
C SER A 106 -12.79 28.34 -0.45
N LEU A 107 -12.42 29.23 -1.38
CA LEU A 107 -12.49 28.97 -2.83
C LEU A 107 -11.54 27.83 -3.28
N VAL A 108 -10.39 27.67 -2.64
CA VAL A 108 -9.46 26.59 -3.00
C VAL A 108 -9.89 25.29 -2.32
N LEU A 109 -10.33 25.37 -1.07
CA LEU A 109 -10.86 24.22 -0.33
C LEU A 109 -12.07 23.59 -1.03
N SER A 110 -12.94 24.39 -1.65
CA SER A 110 -14.12 23.90 -2.37
C SER A 110 -13.83 22.99 -3.57
N ARG A 111 -12.56 22.85 -3.99
CA ARG A 111 -12.13 21.83 -4.96
C ARG A 111 -12.34 20.41 -4.44
N SER A 112 -12.39 20.22 -3.12
CA SER A 112 -12.87 18.98 -2.51
C SER A 112 -14.38 19.09 -2.29
N PRO A 113 -15.17 18.12 -2.80
CA PRO A 113 -16.61 18.11 -2.58
C PRO A 113 -17.01 18.05 -1.10
N ALA A 114 -16.23 17.35 -0.26
CA ALA A 114 -16.46 17.30 1.18
C ALA A 114 -16.25 18.66 1.84
N PHE A 115 -15.17 19.36 1.51
CA PHE A 115 -14.94 20.72 1.98
C PHE A 115 -16.03 21.67 1.49
N PHE A 116 -16.41 21.62 0.22
CA PHE A 116 -17.48 22.45 -0.34
C PHE A 116 -18.80 22.31 0.43
N ARG A 117 -19.21 21.08 0.77
CA ARG A 117 -20.42 20.85 1.57
C ARG A 117 -20.30 21.42 2.98
N ARG A 118 -19.14 21.27 3.63
CA ARG A 118 -18.90 21.84 4.97
C ARG A 118 -18.90 23.36 4.95
N LEU A 119 -18.28 23.97 3.95
CA LEU A 119 -18.27 25.42 3.74
C LEU A 119 -19.66 25.98 3.38
N SER A 120 -20.55 25.16 2.81
CA SER A 120 -21.91 25.58 2.51
C SER A 120 -22.82 25.64 3.75
N GLN A 121 -22.40 25.00 4.86
CA GLN A 121 -23.13 25.04 6.12
C GLN A 121 -22.80 26.33 6.90
N PRO A 122 -23.66 26.77 7.84
CA PRO A 122 -23.35 27.90 8.71
C PRO A 122 -22.10 27.60 9.54
N HIS A 123 -21.01 28.31 9.28
CA HIS A 123 -19.75 28.21 10.00
C HIS A 123 -19.20 29.61 10.28
N GLY A 124 -18.37 29.72 11.31
CA GLY A 124 -17.61 30.94 11.55
C GLY A 124 -16.45 31.08 10.57
N LYS A 125 -15.48 31.94 10.90
CA LYS A 125 -14.21 32.01 10.15
C LYS A 125 -13.28 30.80 10.40
N SER A 126 -13.70 29.86 11.23
CA SER A 126 -12.95 28.67 11.57
C SER A 126 -13.77 27.43 11.29
N LEU A 127 -13.17 26.45 10.63
CA LEU A 127 -13.73 25.13 10.38
C LEU A 127 -12.88 24.09 11.09
N GLU A 128 -13.47 23.34 12.01
CA GLU A 128 -12.81 22.24 12.69
C GLU A 128 -12.96 20.95 11.88
N ILE A 129 -11.84 20.24 11.71
CA ILE A 129 -11.80 18.96 11.03
C ILE A 129 -11.11 17.94 11.90
N ASP A 130 -11.85 16.87 12.18
CA ASP A 130 -11.33 15.67 12.80
C ASP A 130 -10.90 14.69 11.70
N LEU A 131 -9.59 14.65 11.44
CA LEU A 131 -8.93 13.66 10.59
C LEU A 131 -7.75 13.12 11.38
N ASP A 132 -7.72 11.80 11.57
CA ASP A 132 -6.63 11.11 12.27
C ASP A 132 -5.47 10.82 11.31
N LEU A 133 -4.83 11.88 10.84
CA LEU A 133 -3.76 11.84 9.84
C LEU A 133 -2.49 12.50 10.38
N SER A 134 -1.32 12.10 9.86
CA SER A 134 -0.08 12.79 10.18
C SER A 134 -0.09 14.23 9.66
N SER A 135 0.73 15.08 10.27
CA SER A 135 0.95 16.45 9.79
C SER A 135 1.40 16.51 8.34
N GLU A 136 2.20 15.53 7.90
CA GLU A 136 2.72 15.44 6.53
C GLU A 136 1.61 15.12 5.53
N ALA A 137 0.75 14.14 5.85
CA ALA A 137 -0.41 13.80 5.01
C ALA A 137 -1.40 14.97 4.89
N ILE A 138 -1.70 15.65 6.00
CA ILE A 138 -2.58 16.84 5.99
C ILE A 138 -1.97 17.97 5.15
N TYR A 139 -0.69 18.27 5.37
CA TYR A 139 -0.01 19.29 4.57
C TYR A 139 -0.05 18.95 3.08
N THR A 140 0.15 17.68 2.74
CA THR A 140 0.22 17.19 1.36
C THR A 140 -1.15 17.25 0.67
N VAL A 141 -2.23 16.84 1.35
CA VAL A 141 -3.58 16.91 0.77
C VAL A 141 -4.06 18.36 0.61
N LEU A 142 -3.72 19.25 1.55
CA LEU A 142 -4.03 20.67 1.43
C LEU A 142 -3.21 21.31 0.30
N SER A 143 -1.92 21.01 0.23
CA SER A 143 -1.03 21.43 -0.87
C SER A 143 -1.59 21.02 -2.23
N HIS A 144 -2.09 19.79 -2.35
CA HIS A 144 -2.70 19.28 -3.59
C HIS A 144 -3.88 20.13 -4.08
N LEU A 145 -4.67 20.71 -3.17
CA LEU A 145 -5.80 21.57 -3.54
C LEU A 145 -5.32 22.89 -4.18
N TYR A 146 -4.17 23.42 -3.77
CA TYR A 146 -3.56 24.60 -4.39
C TYR A 146 -2.82 24.23 -5.68
N ARG A 147 -1.96 23.23 -5.58
CA ARG A 147 -1.10 22.74 -6.65
C ARG A 147 -1.24 21.22 -6.77
N PRO A 148 -2.01 20.72 -7.75
CA PRO A 148 -2.18 19.29 -7.95
C PRO A 148 -0.84 18.57 -8.02
N LEU A 149 -0.75 17.44 -7.30
CA LEU A 149 0.44 16.59 -7.30
C LEU A 149 0.67 16.02 -8.71
N SER A 150 1.92 16.10 -9.17
CA SER A 150 2.31 15.44 -10.41
C SER A 150 2.40 13.92 -10.20
N TYR A 151 2.38 13.16 -11.30
CA TYR A 151 2.64 11.72 -11.24
C TYR A 151 4.00 11.40 -10.60
N GLY A 152 5.01 12.24 -10.83
CA GLY A 152 6.34 12.11 -10.22
C GLY A 152 6.29 12.26 -8.70
N ASP A 153 5.56 13.26 -8.19
CA ASP A 153 5.37 13.46 -6.74
C ASP A 153 4.67 12.25 -6.11
N VAL A 154 3.63 11.73 -6.75
CA VAL A 154 2.89 10.56 -6.26
C VAL A 154 3.79 9.32 -6.27
N CYS A 155 4.59 9.09 -7.31
CA CYS A 155 5.55 8.00 -7.34
C CYS A 155 6.60 8.12 -6.23
N PHE A 156 7.09 9.34 -5.98
CA PHE A 156 8.04 9.59 -4.90
C PHE A 156 7.42 9.27 -3.54
N ILE A 157 6.21 9.77 -3.24
CA ILE A 157 5.52 9.49 -1.98
C ILE A 157 5.27 7.98 -1.80
N VAL A 158 4.80 7.30 -2.84
CA VAL A 158 4.51 5.85 -2.80
C VAL A 158 5.77 5.02 -2.51
N ASN A 159 6.92 5.40 -3.06
CA ASN A 159 8.16 4.64 -2.90
C ASN A 159 8.93 5.00 -1.61
N GLU A 160 9.04 6.29 -1.30
CA GLU A 160 9.85 6.78 -0.18
C GLU A 160 9.07 6.83 1.15
N ASN A 161 7.77 7.15 1.10
CA ASN A 161 6.93 7.27 2.28
C ASN A 161 5.58 6.55 2.13
N PRO A 162 5.58 5.20 2.04
CA PRO A 162 4.38 4.40 1.80
C PRO A 162 3.33 4.53 2.91
N ARG A 163 3.72 4.93 4.12
CA ARG A 163 2.77 5.21 5.20
C ARG A 163 1.94 6.46 4.88
N VAL A 164 2.59 7.55 4.46
CA VAL A 164 1.89 8.77 4.04
C VAL A 164 1.02 8.50 2.82
N ALA A 165 1.44 7.64 1.89
CA ALA A 165 0.57 7.23 0.78
C ALA A 165 -0.76 6.58 1.24
N LEU A 166 -0.73 5.72 2.27
CA LEU A 166 -1.96 5.13 2.86
C LEU A 166 -2.82 6.17 3.58
N GLU A 167 -2.19 7.07 4.34
CA GLU A 167 -2.88 8.19 4.99
C GLU A 167 -3.51 9.14 3.96
N LEU A 168 -2.87 9.34 2.81
CA LEU A 168 -3.44 10.10 1.70
C LEU A 168 -4.61 9.37 1.05
N LEU A 169 -4.56 8.03 0.89
CA LEU A 169 -5.73 7.27 0.42
C LEU A 169 -6.92 7.45 1.37
N GLU A 170 -6.66 7.39 2.67
CA GLU A 170 -7.66 7.70 3.69
C GLU A 170 -8.21 9.13 3.57
N ALA A 171 -7.33 10.13 3.44
CA ALA A 171 -7.72 11.51 3.23
C ALA A 171 -8.55 11.69 1.95
N THR A 172 -8.20 11.00 0.85
CA THR A 172 -8.93 11.12 -0.42
C THR A 172 -10.35 10.57 -0.35
N GLU A 173 -10.60 9.54 0.45
CA GLU A 173 -11.95 9.01 0.66
C GLU A 173 -12.79 9.98 1.51
N GLU A 174 -12.24 10.48 2.63
CA GLU A 174 -12.92 11.45 3.52
C GLU A 174 -13.17 12.81 2.85
N LEU A 175 -12.27 13.23 1.96
CA LEU A 175 -12.33 14.51 1.24
C LEU A 175 -12.93 14.37 -0.16
N GLU A 176 -13.34 13.18 -0.57
CA GLU A 176 -13.93 12.88 -1.89
C GLU A 176 -13.06 13.34 -3.07
N MET A 177 -11.76 13.05 -3.00
CA MET A 177 -10.75 13.40 -4.01
C MET A 177 -10.40 12.17 -4.87
N GLU A 178 -11.36 11.71 -5.67
CA GLU A 178 -11.27 10.45 -6.44
C GLU A 178 -10.05 10.40 -7.37
N SER A 179 -9.75 11.50 -8.08
CA SER A 179 -8.63 11.55 -9.03
C SER A 179 -7.27 11.31 -8.39
N LEU A 180 -7.05 11.85 -7.17
CA LEU A 180 -5.83 11.61 -6.42
C LEU A 180 -5.80 10.18 -5.86
N SER A 181 -6.96 9.66 -5.43
CA SER A 181 -7.11 8.27 -4.97
C SER A 181 -6.71 7.28 -6.07
N ASP A 182 -7.24 7.47 -7.28
CA ASP A 182 -6.94 6.64 -8.44
C ASP A 182 -5.46 6.70 -8.82
N MET A 183 -4.85 7.90 -8.78
CA MET A 183 -3.43 8.07 -9.06
C MET A 183 -2.55 7.34 -8.03
N LEU A 184 -2.91 7.41 -6.74
CA LEU A 184 -2.21 6.70 -5.66
C LEU A 184 -2.34 5.18 -5.82
N ILE A 185 -3.55 4.64 -6.01
CA ILE A 185 -3.77 3.20 -6.21
C ILE A 185 -3.03 2.70 -7.45
N HIS A 186 -3.11 3.44 -8.56
CA HIS A 186 -2.39 3.10 -9.78
C HIS A 186 -0.88 3.06 -9.54
N SER A 187 -0.32 4.11 -8.93
CA SER A 187 1.10 4.19 -8.62
C SER A 187 1.56 3.05 -7.71
N ILE A 188 0.80 2.73 -6.66
CA ILE A 188 1.11 1.57 -5.79
C ILE A 188 1.17 0.29 -6.61
N ASN A 189 0.15 0.01 -7.43
CA ASN A 189 0.07 -1.21 -8.23
C ASN A 189 1.23 -1.34 -9.25
N GLN A 190 1.64 -0.23 -9.89
CA GLN A 190 2.76 -0.24 -10.82
C GLN A 190 4.09 -0.60 -10.12
N HIS A 191 4.30 -0.13 -8.89
CA HIS A 191 5.54 -0.32 -8.13
C HIS A 191 5.53 -1.56 -7.20
N LEU A 192 4.48 -2.41 -7.27
CA LEU A 192 4.48 -3.68 -6.55
C LEU A 192 5.57 -4.62 -7.08
N ASN A 193 6.38 -5.13 -6.16
CA ASN A 193 7.39 -6.13 -6.39
C ASN A 193 7.43 -7.13 -5.21
N GLN A 194 8.24 -8.18 -5.31
CA GLN A 194 8.33 -9.22 -4.27
C GLN A 194 8.74 -8.69 -2.89
N ILE A 195 9.49 -7.59 -2.81
CA ILE A 195 9.92 -7.01 -1.54
C ILE A 195 8.84 -6.06 -1.01
N SER A 196 8.37 -5.14 -1.86
CA SER A 196 7.41 -4.10 -1.46
C SER A 196 6.05 -4.67 -1.03
N ILE A 197 5.61 -5.79 -1.63
CA ILE A 197 4.33 -6.44 -1.28
C ILE A 197 4.21 -6.78 0.21
N TYR A 198 5.28 -7.29 0.84
CA TYR A 198 5.26 -7.59 2.28
C TYR A 198 5.19 -6.33 3.13
N HIS A 199 5.86 -5.27 2.66
CA HIS A 199 5.85 -3.98 3.32
C HIS A 199 4.44 -3.37 3.31
N TRP A 200 3.79 -3.34 2.14
CA TRP A 200 2.42 -2.86 1.97
C TRP A 200 1.41 -3.67 2.80
N ILE A 201 1.48 -5.00 2.73
CA ILE A 201 0.61 -5.86 3.52
C ILE A 201 0.77 -5.60 5.03
N ARG A 202 2.00 -5.38 5.49
CA ARG A 202 2.27 -5.08 6.91
C ARG A 202 1.70 -3.73 7.30
N LEU A 203 1.90 -2.69 6.49
CA LEU A 203 1.37 -1.35 6.75
C LEU A 203 -0.16 -1.33 6.72
N LEU A 204 -0.79 -1.99 5.76
CA LEU A 204 -2.24 -1.97 5.61
C LEU A 204 -2.98 -2.49 6.85
N ARG A 205 -2.34 -3.36 7.65
CA ARG A 205 -2.94 -3.90 8.88
C ARG A 205 -3.38 -2.82 9.87
N SER A 206 -2.70 -1.67 9.94
CA SER A 206 -3.14 -0.58 10.82
C SER A 206 -4.42 0.10 10.35
N PHE A 207 -4.78 -0.04 9.08
CA PHE A 207 -5.94 0.62 8.46
C PHE A 207 -7.14 -0.33 8.30
N THR A 208 -6.95 -1.65 8.40
CA THR A 208 -8.02 -2.66 8.20
C THR A 208 -9.13 -2.68 9.27
N THR A 209 -9.06 -1.83 10.31
CA THR A 209 -10.12 -1.73 11.33
C THR A 209 -11.38 -1.07 10.78
N SER A 210 -11.24 -0.18 9.79
CA SER A 210 -12.34 0.46 9.10
C SER A 210 -12.51 -0.16 7.71
N ARG A 211 -13.72 -0.61 7.35
CA ARG A 211 -14.02 -1.09 6.00
C ARG A 211 -14.15 0.12 5.07
N LYS A 212 -13.02 0.63 4.60
CA LYS A 212 -12.95 1.73 3.64
C LYS A 212 -12.81 1.17 2.23
N ARG A 213 -13.43 1.83 1.24
CA ARG A 213 -13.44 1.34 -0.16
C ARG A 213 -12.01 1.22 -0.70
N TRP A 214 -11.15 2.20 -0.43
CA TRP A 214 -9.76 2.16 -0.90
C TRP A 214 -8.99 0.95 -0.33
N THR A 215 -9.30 0.52 0.90
CA THR A 215 -8.62 -0.63 1.53
C THR A 215 -8.97 -1.94 0.81
N GLU A 216 -10.23 -2.11 0.40
CA GLU A 216 -10.70 -3.29 -0.33
C GLU A 216 -10.09 -3.33 -1.73
N THR A 217 -10.08 -2.21 -2.44
CA THR A 217 -9.43 -2.08 -3.76
C THR A 217 -7.94 -2.41 -3.67
N LEU A 218 -7.24 -1.85 -2.68
CA LEU A 218 -5.82 -2.12 -2.51
C LEU A 218 -5.58 -3.59 -2.14
N GLN A 219 -6.37 -4.17 -1.23
CA GLN A 219 -6.30 -5.61 -0.90
C GLN A 219 -6.47 -6.47 -2.14
N HIS A 220 -7.45 -6.16 -3.00
CA HIS A 220 -7.67 -6.85 -4.25
C HIS A 220 -6.42 -6.81 -5.15
N HIS A 221 -5.80 -5.65 -5.34
CA HIS A 221 -4.56 -5.52 -6.13
C HIS A 221 -3.37 -6.28 -5.52
N LEU A 222 -3.22 -6.27 -4.19
CA LEU A 222 -2.17 -7.02 -3.51
C LEU A 222 -2.35 -8.54 -3.70
N VAL A 223 -3.59 -9.04 -3.59
CA VAL A 223 -3.91 -10.45 -3.83
C VAL A 223 -3.71 -10.79 -5.31
N GLN A 224 -4.18 -9.96 -6.24
CA GLN A 224 -3.99 -10.15 -7.67
C GLN A 224 -2.50 -10.19 -8.06
N TYR A 225 -1.68 -9.33 -7.47
CA TYR A 225 -0.23 -9.37 -7.63
C TYR A 225 0.34 -10.72 -7.17
N LEU A 226 -0.07 -11.19 -5.98
CA LEU A 226 0.40 -12.44 -5.41
C LEU A 226 -0.03 -13.66 -6.24
N THR A 227 -1.28 -13.70 -6.70
CA THR A 227 -1.87 -14.87 -7.39
C THR A 227 -1.56 -14.93 -8.88
N HIS A 228 -1.24 -13.80 -9.52
CA HIS A 228 -0.93 -13.75 -10.95
C HIS A 228 0.50 -13.27 -11.23
N ARG A 229 0.82 -12.02 -10.88
CA ARG A 229 2.10 -11.40 -11.29
C ARG A 229 3.29 -12.11 -10.69
N LEU A 230 3.27 -12.38 -9.39
CA LEU A 230 4.35 -13.10 -8.71
C LEU A 230 4.47 -14.54 -9.20
N VAL A 231 3.33 -15.21 -9.43
CA VAL A 231 3.29 -16.59 -9.95
C VAL A 231 3.94 -16.67 -11.33
N ASN A 232 3.65 -15.72 -12.21
CA ASN A 232 4.24 -15.63 -13.54
C ASN A 232 5.73 -15.26 -13.48
N GLN A 233 6.12 -14.30 -12.63
CA GLN A 233 7.52 -13.91 -12.43
C GLN A 233 8.40 -15.07 -11.95
N LEU A 234 7.85 -15.96 -11.12
CA LEU A 234 8.56 -17.12 -10.60
C LEU A 234 8.40 -18.36 -11.49
N GLU A 235 7.60 -18.30 -12.57
CA GLU A 235 7.25 -19.45 -13.41
C GLU A 235 6.76 -20.65 -12.58
N ALA A 236 5.97 -20.39 -11.53
CA ALA A 236 5.64 -21.41 -10.54
C ALA A 236 4.73 -22.53 -11.08
N PHE A 237 3.89 -22.22 -12.07
CA PHE A 237 2.98 -23.16 -12.73
C PHE A 237 3.07 -23.00 -14.26
N PRO A 238 3.99 -23.71 -14.93
CA PRO A 238 4.14 -23.61 -16.37
C PRO A 238 2.89 -24.14 -17.10
N ILE A 239 2.24 -23.26 -17.85
CA ILE A 239 0.96 -23.52 -18.57
C ILE A 239 1.13 -24.64 -19.62
N GLY A 240 2.34 -24.82 -20.17
CA GLY A 240 2.63 -25.81 -21.21
C GLY A 240 2.96 -27.23 -20.70
N ALA A 241 3.29 -27.40 -19.42
CA ALA A 241 3.68 -28.70 -18.90
C ALA A 241 2.44 -29.45 -18.40
N LYS A 242 1.69 -30.08 -19.30
CA LYS A 242 0.63 -31.04 -18.89
C LYS A 242 1.31 -32.19 -18.14
N MET A 243 1.36 -32.08 -16.81
CA MET A 243 1.92 -33.07 -15.91
C MET A 243 0.88 -34.19 -15.69
N THR A 244 0.34 -34.72 -16.78
CA THR A 244 -0.69 -35.76 -16.73
C THR A 244 -0.04 -37.11 -16.53
N GLY A 245 0.14 -37.49 -15.28
CA GLY A 245 0.18 -38.91 -14.94
C GLY A 245 -1.27 -39.39 -14.92
N GLY A 246 -1.65 -40.31 -15.81
CA GLY A 246 -2.94 -40.98 -15.69
C GLY A 246 -2.98 -41.73 -14.35
N ILE A 247 -3.88 -41.34 -13.46
CA ILE A 247 -4.20 -42.06 -12.24
C ILE A 247 -5.60 -42.63 -12.43
N CYS A 248 -5.76 -43.94 -12.45
CA CYS A 248 -7.09 -44.53 -12.39
C CYS A 248 -7.58 -44.49 -10.93
N ILE A 249 -8.64 -43.73 -10.65
CA ILE A 249 -9.37 -43.82 -9.37
C ILE A 249 -10.61 -44.68 -9.64
N GLY A 250 -10.50 -45.99 -9.34
CA GLY A 250 -11.50 -46.97 -9.77
C GLY A 250 -11.42 -47.21 -11.29
N GLN A 251 -12.55 -47.11 -11.98
CA GLN A 251 -12.63 -47.21 -13.45
C GLN A 251 -12.42 -45.87 -14.18
N ASN A 252 -12.35 -44.75 -13.45
CA ASN A 252 -12.21 -43.43 -14.05
C ASN A 252 -10.74 -43.05 -14.16
N GLU A 253 -10.28 -42.76 -15.38
CA GLU A 253 -8.99 -42.10 -15.61
C GLU A 253 -9.08 -40.66 -15.09
N ALA A 254 -8.44 -40.41 -13.95
CA ALA A 254 -8.19 -39.07 -13.46
C ALA A 254 -6.82 -38.62 -13.98
N PHE A 255 -6.82 -37.59 -14.81
CA PHE A 255 -5.59 -36.89 -15.16
C PHE A 255 -5.30 -35.88 -14.07
N GLY A 256 -4.21 -36.07 -13.33
CA GLY A 256 -3.88 -35.18 -12.22
C GLY A 256 -2.38 -35.05 -11.98
N TYR A 257 -2.01 -33.97 -11.32
CA TYR A 257 -0.66 -33.71 -10.86
C TYR A 257 -0.15 -34.89 -10.01
N MET A 258 0.95 -35.52 -10.46
CA MET A 258 1.63 -36.59 -9.73
C MET A 258 2.94 -36.07 -9.11
N PRO A 259 2.99 -35.74 -7.81
CA PRO A 259 4.21 -35.23 -7.17
C PRO A 259 5.43 -36.15 -7.35
N ALA A 260 5.20 -37.47 -7.42
CA ALA A 260 6.27 -38.46 -7.59
C ALA A 260 6.89 -38.48 -9.00
N LYS A 261 6.18 -37.98 -10.01
CA LYS A 261 6.63 -37.99 -11.43
C LYS A 261 7.00 -36.60 -11.93
N THR A 262 6.62 -35.55 -11.20
CA THR A 262 6.92 -34.16 -11.53
C THR A 262 8.22 -33.74 -10.86
N PRO A 263 9.25 -33.32 -11.63
CA PRO A 263 10.43 -32.68 -11.05
C PRO A 263 10.00 -31.48 -10.18
N PRO A 264 10.65 -31.24 -9.03
CA PRO A 264 10.33 -30.09 -8.20
C PRO A 264 10.56 -28.80 -9.01
N LEU A 265 9.46 -28.10 -9.30
CA LEU A 265 9.53 -26.82 -10.00
C LEU A 265 10.12 -25.78 -9.06
N ARG A 266 11.29 -25.24 -9.42
CA ARG A 266 11.97 -24.21 -8.63
C ARG A 266 11.04 -23.05 -8.29
N GLY A 267 10.29 -22.56 -9.27
CA GLY A 267 9.30 -21.50 -9.10
C GLY A 267 8.22 -21.80 -8.06
N MET A 268 7.69 -23.02 -8.06
CA MET A 268 6.70 -23.48 -7.08
C MET A 268 7.27 -23.47 -5.65
N VAL A 269 8.53 -23.89 -5.48
CA VAL A 269 9.21 -23.89 -4.19
C VAL A 269 9.43 -22.45 -3.69
N GLU A 270 9.87 -21.55 -4.58
CA GLU A 270 10.10 -20.14 -4.25
C GLU A 270 8.79 -19.42 -3.91
N LEU A 271 7.73 -19.64 -4.68
CA LEU A 271 6.39 -19.12 -4.39
C LEU A 271 5.86 -19.68 -3.06
N ALA A 272 6.09 -20.96 -2.78
CA ALA A 272 5.65 -21.56 -1.52
C ALA A 272 6.35 -20.92 -0.30
N ARG A 273 7.65 -20.60 -0.41
CA ARG A 273 8.38 -19.83 0.60
C ARG A 273 7.88 -18.39 0.71
N ALA A 274 7.55 -17.74 -0.41
CA ALA A 274 6.98 -16.40 -0.40
C ALA A 274 5.64 -16.39 0.37
N TYR A 275 4.74 -17.30 0.04
CA TYR A 275 3.43 -17.40 0.71
C TYR A 275 3.54 -17.79 2.19
N SER A 276 4.54 -18.58 2.58
CA SER A 276 4.70 -18.97 3.99
C SER A 276 5.04 -17.78 4.91
N MET A 277 5.59 -16.71 4.35
CA MET A 277 5.95 -15.48 5.07
C MET A 277 4.77 -14.52 5.27
N LEU A 278 3.71 -14.63 4.44
CA LEU A 278 2.54 -13.75 4.50
C LEU A 278 1.78 -13.85 5.85
N PRO A 279 1.05 -12.81 6.26
CA PRO A 279 0.03 -12.93 7.30
C PRO A 279 -0.98 -14.03 6.97
N GLU A 280 -1.55 -14.68 7.99
CA GLU A 280 -2.46 -15.81 7.78
C GLU A 280 -3.63 -15.46 6.87
N SER A 281 -4.24 -14.28 7.02
CA SER A 281 -5.34 -13.82 6.18
C SER A 281 -4.98 -13.78 4.70
N TYR A 282 -3.85 -13.16 4.34
CA TYR A 282 -3.39 -13.08 2.94
C TYR A 282 -2.97 -14.43 2.39
N MET A 283 -2.27 -15.25 3.18
CA MET A 283 -1.89 -16.59 2.75
C MET A 283 -3.12 -17.44 2.41
N LYS A 284 -4.17 -17.36 3.23
CA LYS A 284 -5.45 -18.03 2.96
C LYS A 284 -6.09 -17.51 1.69
N LEU A 285 -6.26 -16.19 1.58
CA LEU A 285 -6.84 -15.55 0.40
C LEU A 285 -6.12 -15.97 -0.89
N CYS A 286 -4.79 -16.06 -0.88
CA CYS A 286 -4.02 -16.45 -2.07
C CYS A 286 -4.14 -17.94 -2.41
N LEU A 287 -4.19 -18.83 -1.41
CA LEU A 287 -4.30 -20.28 -1.62
C LEU A 287 -5.71 -20.72 -2.02
N GLU A 288 -6.72 -19.99 -1.54
CA GLU A 288 -8.14 -20.24 -1.80
C GLU A 288 -8.62 -19.49 -3.05
N HIS A 289 -7.83 -18.56 -3.59
CA HIS A 289 -8.18 -17.75 -4.76
C HIS A 289 -8.52 -18.61 -5.98
N GLU A 290 -9.59 -18.27 -6.68
CA GLU A 290 -10.03 -19.01 -7.87
C GLU A 290 -8.99 -18.89 -8.98
N ASP A 291 -8.51 -17.67 -9.25
CA ASP A 291 -7.54 -17.39 -10.31
C ASP A 291 -6.09 -17.85 -10.07
N LEU A 292 -5.79 -18.55 -8.96
CA LEU A 292 -4.45 -19.13 -8.79
C LEU A 292 -4.22 -20.15 -9.93
N PRO A 293 -3.20 -19.99 -10.80
CA PRO A 293 -3.09 -20.72 -12.07
C PRO A 293 -2.49 -22.13 -11.88
N VAL A 294 -3.12 -22.90 -11.00
CA VAL A 294 -2.89 -24.33 -10.81
C VAL A 294 -3.69 -25.14 -11.84
N GLN A 295 -3.17 -26.29 -12.25
CA GLN A 295 -3.80 -27.18 -13.23
C GLN A 295 -5.03 -27.87 -12.68
N ASP A 296 -4.95 -28.33 -11.43
CA ASP A 296 -6.01 -29.10 -10.78
C ASP A 296 -6.00 -28.92 -9.25
N MET A 297 -7.02 -29.47 -8.60
CA MET A 297 -7.16 -29.44 -7.14
C MET A 297 -6.01 -30.15 -6.42
N ILE A 298 -5.49 -31.24 -6.98
CA ILE A 298 -4.42 -32.03 -6.36
C ILE A 298 -3.14 -31.19 -6.31
N GLN A 299 -2.81 -30.48 -7.38
CA GLN A 299 -1.70 -29.53 -7.44
C GLN A 299 -1.89 -28.40 -6.44
N ARG A 300 -3.10 -27.81 -6.36
CA ARG A 300 -3.42 -26.76 -5.37
C ARG A 300 -3.24 -27.27 -3.94
N PHE A 301 -3.71 -28.47 -3.65
CA PHE A 301 -3.59 -29.09 -2.33
C PHE A 301 -2.14 -29.40 -1.97
N HIS A 302 -1.36 -29.92 -2.92
CA HIS A 302 0.07 -30.17 -2.74
C HIS A 302 0.83 -28.87 -2.49
N PHE A 303 0.57 -27.84 -3.30
CA PHE A 303 1.14 -26.51 -3.13
C PHE A 303 0.82 -25.93 -1.75
N ALA A 304 -0.45 -25.98 -1.34
CA ALA A 304 -0.88 -25.53 -0.02
C ALA A 304 -0.15 -26.28 1.10
N LYS A 305 -0.01 -27.61 1.01
CA LYS A 305 0.77 -28.39 1.97
C LYS A 305 2.24 -27.94 2.04
N GLN A 306 2.85 -27.65 0.90
CA GLN A 306 4.23 -27.20 0.83
C GLN A 306 4.42 -25.82 1.48
N VAL A 307 3.50 -24.88 1.24
CA VAL A 307 3.46 -23.57 1.91
C VAL A 307 3.37 -23.73 3.43
N LEU A 308 2.47 -24.61 3.88
CA LEU A 308 2.27 -24.88 5.31
C LEU A 308 3.50 -25.54 5.95
N MET A 309 4.18 -26.44 5.25
CA MET A 309 5.43 -27.05 5.72
C MET A 309 6.52 -25.98 5.95
N PHE A 310 6.73 -25.07 5.00
CA PHE A 310 7.67 -23.95 5.20
C PHE A 310 7.24 -23.03 6.34
N ARG A 311 5.93 -22.83 6.51
CA ARG A 311 5.40 -22.00 7.59
C ARG A 311 5.60 -22.61 8.98
N GLU A 312 5.47 -23.93 9.09
CA GLU A 312 5.75 -24.68 10.33
C GLU A 312 7.24 -24.59 10.72
N GLN A 313 8.15 -24.58 9.74
CA GLN A 313 9.59 -24.36 9.96
C GLN A 313 9.88 -22.96 10.53
N CYS A 314 9.05 -21.96 10.23
CA CYS A 314 9.13 -20.61 10.80
C CYS A 314 8.43 -20.49 12.18
N GLY A 315 8.05 -21.59 12.83
CA GLY A 315 7.39 -21.60 14.14
C GLY A 315 5.91 -21.20 14.13
N LYS A 316 5.30 -21.01 12.95
CA LYS A 316 3.88 -20.64 12.80
C LYS A 316 3.03 -21.89 12.60
N GLN A 317 2.67 -22.54 13.69
CA GLN A 317 1.84 -23.76 13.68
C GLN A 317 0.36 -23.44 13.92
N ASN A 318 -0.54 -24.43 13.77
CA ASN A 318 -2.00 -24.41 14.03
C ASN A 318 -2.94 -24.39 12.82
N ILE A 319 -2.43 -24.45 11.59
CA ILE A 319 -3.27 -24.50 10.38
C ILE A 319 -2.92 -25.69 9.48
N THR A 320 -3.86 -26.09 8.63
CA THR A 320 -3.77 -27.31 7.82
C THR A 320 -4.71 -27.21 6.61
N ALA A 321 -4.28 -27.72 5.46
CA ALA A 321 -5.07 -27.77 4.23
C ALA A 321 -6.09 -28.93 4.25
N VAL A 322 -7.28 -28.69 3.70
CA VAL A 322 -8.36 -29.68 3.48
C VAL A 322 -8.86 -29.53 2.06
N MET A 323 -9.22 -30.65 1.44
CA MET A 323 -10.04 -30.64 0.23
C MET A 323 -11.51 -30.75 0.62
N ARG A 324 -12.32 -29.81 0.17
CA ARG A 324 -13.77 -29.87 0.27
C ARG A 324 -14.30 -30.39 -1.07
N PHE A 325 -15.17 -31.40 -1.03
CA PHE A 325 -15.77 -32.06 -2.20
C PHE A 325 -17.29 -31.82 -2.25
N ASP A 326 -17.74 -30.63 -1.84
CA ASP A 326 -19.16 -30.25 -1.97
C ASP A 326 -19.47 -29.80 -3.41
N GLN A 327 -20.50 -28.98 -3.60
CA GLN A 327 -20.93 -28.51 -4.92
C GLN A 327 -19.82 -27.77 -5.69
N ASN A 328 -18.88 -27.12 -4.98
CA ASN A 328 -17.75 -26.42 -5.55
C ASN A 328 -16.44 -26.93 -4.93
N PRO A 329 -15.86 -28.00 -5.49
CA PRO A 329 -14.66 -28.61 -4.96
C PRO A 329 -13.53 -27.58 -4.79
N CYS A 330 -13.01 -27.39 -3.57
CA CYS A 330 -11.98 -26.39 -3.28
C CYS A 330 -10.96 -26.84 -2.22
N VAL A 331 -9.80 -26.18 -2.19
CA VAL A 331 -8.80 -26.35 -1.13
C VAL A 331 -8.99 -25.24 -0.11
N LEU A 332 -9.06 -25.61 1.17
CA LEU A 332 -9.29 -24.67 2.27
C LEU A 332 -8.22 -24.80 3.34
N ILE A 333 -7.90 -23.70 3.97
CA ILE A 333 -6.92 -23.62 5.06
C ILE A 333 -7.66 -23.42 6.39
N VAL A 334 -7.70 -24.47 7.20
CA VAL A 334 -8.45 -24.48 8.47
C VAL A 334 -7.52 -24.62 9.67
N LYS A 335 -7.99 -24.22 10.86
CA LYS A 335 -7.24 -24.44 12.11
C LYS A 335 -7.18 -25.94 12.44
N LYS A 336 -6.11 -26.40 13.08
CA LYS A 336 -5.91 -27.79 13.52
C LYS A 336 -6.83 -28.21 14.68
N VAL A 337 -7.55 -27.27 15.32
CA VAL A 337 -8.31 -27.53 16.55
C VAL A 337 -9.57 -28.35 16.28
N GLY A 338 -9.71 -29.48 16.98
CA GLY A 338 -10.98 -30.20 17.12
C GLY A 338 -11.51 -30.85 15.86
N ARG A 339 -10.66 -31.24 14.90
CA ARG A 339 -11.10 -32.06 13.76
C ARG A 339 -11.66 -33.39 14.29
N LYS A 340 -12.98 -33.53 14.27
CA LYS A 340 -13.60 -34.86 14.35
C LYS A 340 -13.11 -35.64 13.14
N ALA A 341 -12.58 -36.85 13.35
CA ALA A 341 -12.32 -37.76 12.26
C ALA A 341 -13.64 -37.92 11.47
N GLY A 342 -13.69 -37.43 10.24
CA GLY A 342 -14.81 -37.72 9.35
C GLY A 342 -14.86 -39.23 9.17
N ARG A 343 -16.04 -39.83 9.33
CA ARG A 343 -16.21 -41.23 8.90
C ARG A 343 -16.32 -41.21 7.38
N TRP A 344 -15.44 -41.97 6.73
CA TRP A 344 -15.53 -42.21 5.31
C TRP A 344 -16.81 -43.02 5.05
N ASP A 345 -17.79 -42.42 4.39
CA ASP A 345 -19.01 -43.10 3.99
C ASP A 345 -18.79 -43.76 2.62
N LEU A 346 -18.45 -45.05 2.65
CA LEU A 346 -18.21 -45.86 1.45
C LEU A 346 -19.48 -45.98 0.58
N SER A 347 -20.68 -45.81 1.14
CA SER A 347 -21.93 -45.94 0.39
C SER A 347 -22.15 -44.83 -0.65
N GLN A 348 -21.38 -43.75 -0.58
CA GLN A 348 -21.41 -42.68 -1.59
C GLN A 348 -20.60 -43.01 -2.85
N TYR A 349 -19.78 -44.07 -2.82
CA TYR A 349 -18.93 -44.50 -3.92
C TYR A 349 -19.38 -45.82 -4.56
N ASP A 350 -20.35 -46.51 -3.95
CA ASP A 350 -20.96 -47.72 -4.50
C ASP A 350 -22.40 -47.45 -4.95
N LYS A 351 -22.57 -47.24 -6.25
CA LYS A 351 -23.74 -47.74 -6.97
C LYS A 351 -23.25 -48.51 -8.19
N VAL A 352 -23.00 -49.80 -7.97
CA VAL A 352 -23.01 -50.80 -9.04
C VAL A 352 -24.45 -50.96 -9.53
#